data_AF-A0A428KUL5-F1
#
_entry.id   AF-A0A428KUL5-F1
#
_cell.length_a   1.000
_cell.length_b   1.000
_cell.length_c   1.000
_cell.angle_alpha   90.00
_cell.angle_beta   90.00
_cell.angle_gamma   90.00
#
_symmetry.space_group_name_H-M   'P 1'
#
loop_
_entity.id
_entity.type
_entity.pdbx_description
1 polymer ?
#
loop_
_entity_poly.entity_id
_entity_poly.type
_entity_poly.pdbx_seq_one_letter_code
_entity_poly.pdbx_strand_id
1 'polypeptide(L)'
;MPRQYLLFIDTETTGLPARWHRPYAEEWEWPHIAQLAWEIYTPEGELLKAEQAYLPVPAGRMTAQSVAIHGLTPEFLAEQGQEPEAVLRRLLADLAEYTPRVIGHFLQLDFHVAGAALWRAQLPNPLPALPQFCTMQVSRAVRPEGPGRALRLHELHERLFGEPMPRLHDAVTDVAATARCFFELRRQGIISDAVLNGQAPLLLPGGRTTRRFPWPWLLTLAGFLVLVYCLAHG
;
A
#
# COMPACT_ATOMS: atom_id res chain seq x y z
N MET A 1 -14.37 10.54 19.17
CA MET A 1 -14.01 10.16 17.78
C MET A 1 -14.32 8.68 17.63
N PRO A 2 -14.93 8.21 16.53
CA PRO A 2 -15.07 6.77 16.32
C PRO A 2 -13.68 6.11 16.35
N ARG A 3 -13.60 4.93 16.96
CA ARG A 3 -12.36 4.14 17.07
C ARG A 3 -11.94 3.73 15.66
N GLN A 4 -10.88 4.32 15.11
CA GLN A 4 -10.35 3.92 13.80
C GLN A 4 -9.30 2.83 14.01
N TYR A 5 -9.69 1.57 13.84
CA TYR A 5 -8.75 0.46 13.80
C TYR A 5 -7.76 0.64 12.65
N LEU A 6 -6.56 0.09 12.81
CA LEU A 6 -5.50 0.11 11.82
C LEU A 6 -5.23 -1.32 11.38
N LEU A 7 -5.24 -1.58 10.08
CA LEU A 7 -4.84 -2.86 9.51
C LEU A 7 -3.57 -2.64 8.70
N PHE A 8 -2.48 -3.26 9.13
CA PHE A 8 -1.24 -3.31 8.39
C PHE A 8 -1.27 -4.54 7.49
N ILE A 9 -0.81 -4.40 6.25
CA ILE A 9 -0.80 -5.49 5.27
C ILE A 9 0.52 -5.49 4.52
N ASP A 10 1.03 -6.68 4.25
CA ASP A 10 2.20 -6.91 3.41
C ASP A 10 2.03 -8.21 2.61
N THR A 11 2.60 -8.25 1.41
CA THR A 11 2.55 -9.40 0.51
C THR A 11 3.91 -9.74 -0.09
N GLU A 12 4.27 -11.03 -0.02
CA GLU A 12 5.27 -11.58 -0.92
C GLU A 12 4.61 -12.07 -2.20
N THR A 13 5.23 -11.79 -3.34
CA THR A 13 4.59 -11.93 -4.64
C THR A 13 5.48 -12.61 -5.66
N THR A 14 4.86 -13.23 -6.66
CA THR A 14 5.58 -13.91 -7.76
C THR A 14 6.37 -12.96 -8.68
N GLY A 15 6.31 -11.66 -8.42
CA GLY A 15 7.01 -10.60 -9.14
C GLY A 15 6.28 -9.26 -8.98
N LEU A 16 6.73 -8.23 -9.69
CA LEU A 16 6.01 -6.96 -9.74
C LEU A 16 4.92 -6.97 -10.83
N PRO A 17 3.88 -6.13 -10.72
CA PRO A 17 2.95 -5.90 -11.82
C PRO A 17 3.68 -5.51 -13.10
N ALA A 18 3.38 -6.17 -14.20
CA ALA A 18 3.97 -5.85 -15.50
C ALA A 18 3.52 -4.46 -15.96
N ARG A 19 2.22 -4.16 -15.82
CA ARG A 19 1.64 -2.84 -16.07
C ARG A 19 0.52 -2.51 -15.08
N TRP A 20 0.83 -1.61 -14.16
CA TRP A 20 -0.04 -1.15 -13.06
C TRP A 20 -1.40 -0.57 -13.46
N HIS A 21 -1.56 -0.13 -14.72
CA HIS A 21 -2.79 0.53 -15.17
C HIS A 21 -3.79 -0.43 -15.83
N ARG A 22 -3.42 -1.71 -16.03
CA ARG A 22 -4.27 -2.69 -16.72
C ARG A 22 -5.36 -3.22 -15.78
N PRO A 23 -6.58 -3.49 -16.27
CA PRO A 23 -7.64 -4.09 -15.46
C PRO A 23 -7.18 -5.36 -14.74
N TYR A 24 -7.74 -5.65 -13.56
CA TYR A 24 -7.43 -6.89 -12.81
C TYR A 24 -7.78 -8.17 -13.59
N ALA A 25 -8.69 -8.09 -14.55
CA ALA A 25 -9.05 -9.20 -15.44
C ALA A 25 -7.91 -9.65 -16.37
N GLU A 26 -6.90 -8.81 -16.60
CA GLU A 26 -5.73 -9.19 -17.39
C GLU A 26 -4.71 -9.89 -16.49
N GLU A 27 -4.92 -11.19 -16.27
CA GLU A 27 -4.19 -11.99 -15.28
C GLU A 27 -2.66 -11.90 -15.39
N TRP A 28 -2.13 -11.86 -16.62
CA TRP A 28 -0.70 -11.78 -16.87
C TRP A 28 -0.05 -10.47 -16.40
N GLU A 29 -0.84 -9.42 -16.20
CA GLU A 29 -0.37 -8.11 -15.74
C GLU A 29 -0.11 -8.06 -14.25
N TRP A 30 -0.74 -8.97 -13.50
CA TRP A 30 -0.78 -8.94 -12.05
C TRP A 30 -0.12 -10.19 -11.46
N PRO A 31 0.84 -10.04 -10.52
CA PRO A 31 1.47 -11.18 -9.88
C PRO A 31 0.49 -11.92 -8.95
N HIS A 32 0.86 -13.12 -8.52
CA HIS A 32 0.15 -13.86 -7.50
C HIS A 32 0.78 -13.58 -6.14
N ILE A 33 -0.06 -13.62 -5.10
CA ILE A 33 0.38 -13.63 -3.71
C ILE A 33 1.01 -15.00 -3.45
N ALA A 34 2.24 -15.02 -2.95
CA ALA A 34 2.92 -16.19 -2.42
C ALA A 34 2.78 -16.26 -0.89
N GLN A 35 2.85 -15.11 -0.22
CA GLN A 35 2.55 -14.95 1.19
C GLN A 35 1.73 -13.68 1.40
N LEU A 36 0.74 -13.75 2.28
CA LEU A 36 -0.03 -12.60 2.73
C LEU A 36 0.02 -12.57 4.26
N ALA A 37 0.32 -11.41 4.82
CA ALA A 37 0.21 -11.17 6.25
C ALA A 37 -0.56 -9.88 6.51
N TRP A 38 -1.36 -9.88 7.57
CA TRP A 38 -1.98 -8.67 8.07
C TRP A 38 -2.07 -8.66 9.59
N GLU A 39 -1.96 -7.47 10.16
CA GLU A 39 -2.06 -7.25 11.59
C GLU A 39 -3.02 -6.11 11.88
N ILE A 40 -3.81 -6.26 12.94
CA ILE A 40 -4.87 -5.33 13.32
C ILE A 40 -4.51 -4.73 14.66
N TYR A 41 -4.51 -3.40 14.70
CA TYR A 41 -4.16 -2.63 15.88
C TYR A 41 -5.26 -1.65 16.27
N THR A 42 -5.31 -1.35 17.56
CA THR A 42 -6.00 -0.16 18.05
C THR A 42 -5.26 1.12 17.62
N PRO A 43 -5.92 2.29 17.62
CA PRO A 43 -5.24 3.58 17.41
C PRO A 43 -4.08 3.83 18.40
N GLU A 44 -4.15 3.22 19.59
CA GLU A 44 -3.17 3.36 20.67
C GLU A 44 -1.95 2.44 20.49
N GLY A 45 -1.95 1.54 19.49
CA GLY A 45 -0.83 0.64 19.20
C GLY A 45 -0.90 -0.72 19.88
N GLU A 46 -2.07 -1.12 20.40
CA GLU A 46 -2.30 -2.47 20.90
C GLU A 46 -2.62 -3.42 19.74
N LEU A 47 -1.85 -4.51 19.61
CA LEU A 47 -2.10 -5.58 18.64
C LEU A 47 -3.33 -6.40 19.07
N LEU A 48 -4.36 -6.44 18.23
CA LEU A 48 -5.58 -7.20 18.46
C LEU A 48 -5.56 -8.57 17.78
N LYS A 49 -4.98 -8.62 16.58
CA LYS A 49 -4.98 -9.80 15.73
C LYS A 49 -3.81 -9.79 14.77
N ALA A 50 -3.19 -10.94 14.55
CA ALA A 50 -2.18 -11.16 13.52
C ALA A 50 -2.55 -12.42 12.74
N GLU A 51 -2.50 -12.33 11.42
CA GLU A 51 -2.87 -13.41 10.50
C GLU A 51 -1.84 -13.51 9.39
N GLN A 52 -1.60 -14.73 8.93
CA GLN A 52 -0.75 -14.97 7.77
C GLN A 52 -1.13 -16.25 7.04
N ALA A 53 -0.81 -16.30 5.76
CA ALA A 53 -0.96 -17.50 4.95
C ALA A 53 0.03 -17.51 3.79
N TYR A 54 0.51 -18.71 3.47
CA TYR A 54 1.10 -19.01 2.17
C TYR A 54 0.00 -19.40 1.19
N LEU A 55 0.12 -19.00 -0.06
CA LEU A 55 -0.86 -19.30 -1.10
C LEU A 55 -0.18 -20.08 -2.24
N PRO A 56 -0.81 -21.15 -2.75
CA PRO A 56 -0.30 -21.83 -3.93
C PRO A 56 -0.36 -20.88 -5.13
N VAL A 57 0.67 -20.95 -5.96
CA VAL A 57 0.80 -20.13 -7.19
C VAL A 57 0.74 -21.04 -8.42
N PRO A 58 0.14 -20.58 -9.54
CA PRO A 58 0.08 -21.41 -10.74
C PRO A 58 1.48 -21.73 -11.30
N ALA A 59 1.60 -22.89 -11.95
CA ALA A 59 2.86 -23.32 -12.56
C ALA A 59 3.39 -22.26 -13.55
N GLY A 60 4.70 -22.01 -13.50
CA GLY A 60 5.37 -21.03 -14.36
C GLY A 60 5.15 -19.56 -14.00
N ARG A 61 4.41 -19.25 -12.93
CA ARG A 61 4.18 -17.86 -12.49
C ARG A 61 5.25 -17.34 -11.53
N MET A 62 5.87 -18.22 -10.73
CA MET A 62 6.95 -17.85 -9.83
C MET A 62 8.26 -17.60 -10.60
N THR A 63 8.88 -16.43 -10.40
CA THR A 63 10.16 -16.09 -11.02
C THR A 63 11.34 -16.48 -10.13
N ALA A 64 12.49 -16.80 -10.72
CA ALA A 64 13.72 -17.07 -9.95
C ALA A 64 14.16 -15.86 -9.12
N GLN A 65 13.90 -14.64 -9.59
CA GLN A 65 14.19 -13.42 -8.85
C GLN A 65 13.32 -13.32 -7.58
N SER A 66 12.02 -13.59 -7.67
CA SER A 66 11.13 -13.62 -6.50
C SER A 66 11.59 -14.66 -5.47
N VAL A 67 11.90 -15.88 -5.91
CA VAL A 67 12.45 -16.92 -5.02
C VAL A 67 13.75 -16.46 -4.37
N ALA A 68 14.64 -15.79 -5.10
CA ALA A 68 15.88 -15.28 -4.53
C ALA A 68 15.67 -14.14 -3.50
N ILE A 69 14.55 -13.41 -3.61
CA ILE A 69 14.19 -12.31 -2.71
C ILE A 69 13.58 -12.84 -1.41
N HIS A 70 12.49 -13.63 -1.50
CA HIS A 70 11.71 -14.05 -0.33
C HIS A 70 11.90 -15.52 0.09
N GLY A 71 12.55 -16.34 -0.75
CA GLY A 71 12.88 -17.74 -0.45
C GLY A 71 11.72 -18.74 -0.54
N LEU A 72 10.56 -18.33 -1.07
CA LEU A 72 9.36 -19.19 -1.16
C LEU A 72 9.37 -19.90 -2.51
N THR A 73 9.50 -21.23 -2.50
CA THR A 73 9.52 -22.04 -3.72
C THR A 73 8.11 -22.52 -4.08
N PRO A 74 7.83 -22.81 -5.37
CA PRO A 74 6.56 -23.41 -5.77
C PRO A 74 6.25 -24.72 -5.03
N GLU A 75 7.27 -25.54 -4.73
CA GLU A 75 7.12 -26.80 -4.02
C GLU A 75 6.67 -26.56 -2.57
N PHE A 76 7.31 -25.59 -1.89
CA PHE A 76 6.91 -25.18 -0.55
C PHE A 76 5.47 -24.65 -0.53
N LEU A 77 5.10 -23.80 -1.50
CA LEU A 77 3.76 -23.23 -1.59
C LEU A 77 2.69 -24.27 -1.97
N ALA A 78 3.06 -25.33 -2.70
CA ALA A 78 2.15 -26.45 -2.99
C ALA A 78 1.89 -27.31 -1.74
N GLU A 79 2.87 -27.46 -0.86
CA GLU A 79 2.76 -28.26 0.37
C GLU A 79 2.13 -27.48 1.53
N GLN A 80 2.54 -26.23 1.73
CA GLN A 80 2.16 -25.40 2.88
C GLN A 80 1.08 -24.36 2.55
N GLY A 81 0.73 -24.23 1.26
CA GLY A 81 -0.24 -23.25 0.80
C GLY A 81 -1.65 -23.55 1.25
N GLN A 82 -2.38 -22.50 1.60
CA GLN A 82 -3.81 -22.54 1.88
C GLN A 82 -4.60 -22.11 0.65
N GLU A 83 -5.83 -22.58 0.53
CA GLU A 83 -6.73 -22.22 -0.56
C GLU A 83 -6.94 -20.69 -0.60
N PRO A 84 -6.64 -20.01 -1.73
CA PRO A 84 -6.68 -18.54 -1.80
C PRO A 84 -8.02 -17.90 -1.43
N GLU A 85 -9.15 -18.44 -1.87
CA GLU A 85 -10.47 -17.87 -1.58
C GLU A 85 -10.75 -17.87 -0.07
N ALA A 86 -10.43 -18.96 0.63
CA ALA A 86 -10.60 -19.09 2.08
C ALA A 86 -9.75 -18.08 2.84
N VAL A 87 -8.49 -17.89 2.46
CA VAL A 87 -7.61 -16.87 3.06
C VAL A 87 -8.15 -15.46 2.81
N LEU A 88 -8.54 -15.16 1.57
CA LEU A 88 -9.08 -13.85 1.21
C LEU A 88 -10.41 -13.56 1.94
N ARG A 89 -11.24 -14.57 2.17
CA ARG A 89 -12.46 -14.43 2.99
C ARG A 89 -12.15 -14.09 4.44
N ARG A 90 -11.06 -14.61 5.03
CA ARG A 90 -10.61 -14.19 6.38
C ARG A 90 -10.20 -12.71 6.38
N LEU A 91 -9.41 -12.28 5.40
CA LEU A 91 -9.04 -10.87 5.26
C LEU A 91 -10.29 -9.98 5.10
N LEU A 92 -11.25 -10.37 4.26
CA LEU A 92 -12.50 -9.62 4.08
C LEU A 92 -13.35 -9.56 5.35
N ALA A 93 -13.42 -10.65 6.12
CA ALA A 93 -14.12 -10.67 7.39
C ALA A 93 -13.51 -9.64 8.36
N ASP A 94 -12.18 -9.61 8.47
CA ASP A 94 -11.47 -8.64 9.31
C ASP A 94 -11.66 -7.19 8.80
N LEU A 95 -11.59 -6.96 7.49
CA LEU A 95 -11.84 -5.63 6.92
C LEU A 95 -13.27 -5.14 7.22
N ALA A 96 -14.26 -6.04 7.19
CA ALA A 96 -15.65 -5.73 7.51
C ALA A 96 -15.88 -5.50 9.01
N GLU A 97 -15.30 -6.35 9.87
CA GLU A 97 -15.43 -6.26 11.32
C GLU A 97 -14.82 -4.97 11.87
N TYR A 98 -13.59 -4.65 11.46
CA TYR A 98 -12.86 -3.53 12.03
C TYR A 98 -13.03 -2.22 11.25
N THR A 99 -13.50 -2.27 10.00
CA THR A 99 -13.56 -1.11 9.08
C THR A 99 -12.29 -0.23 9.18
N PRO A 100 -11.10 -0.82 9.00
CA PRO A 100 -9.86 -0.18 9.42
C PRO A 100 -9.36 0.83 8.40
N ARG A 101 -8.35 1.62 8.82
CA ARG A 101 -7.40 2.19 7.87
C ARG A 101 -6.41 1.13 7.44
N VAL A 102 -6.26 0.95 6.13
CA VAL A 102 -5.29 0.01 5.54
C VAL A 102 -3.95 0.71 5.39
N ILE A 103 -2.90 0.11 5.96
CA ILE A 103 -1.56 0.69 6.04
C ILE A 103 -0.54 -0.29 5.49
N GLY A 104 0.44 0.21 4.74
CA GLY A 104 1.54 -0.60 4.22
C GLY A 104 2.79 0.23 3.96
N HIS A 105 3.91 -0.43 3.69
CA HIS A 105 5.15 0.22 3.24
C HIS A 105 5.39 -0.10 1.76
N PHE A 106 5.07 0.85 0.88
CA PHE A 106 4.79 0.62 -0.54
C PHE A 106 3.41 -0.01 -0.81
N LEU A 107 2.42 0.39 -0.01
CA LEU A 107 1.01 -0.06 -0.04
C LEU A 107 0.37 -0.16 -1.43
N GLN A 108 0.85 0.60 -2.43
CA GLN A 108 0.35 0.49 -3.80
C GLN A 108 0.50 -0.94 -4.35
N LEU A 109 1.58 -1.64 -4.02
CA LEU A 109 1.79 -3.04 -4.41
C LEU A 109 0.72 -3.93 -3.78
N ASP A 110 0.65 -3.95 -2.46
CA ASP A 110 -0.25 -4.83 -1.71
C ASP A 110 -1.72 -4.57 -2.06
N PHE A 111 -2.10 -3.30 -2.18
CA PHE A 111 -3.45 -2.88 -2.57
C PHE A 111 -3.87 -3.48 -3.91
N HIS A 112 -3.02 -3.39 -4.92
CA HIS A 112 -3.36 -3.87 -6.25
C HIS A 112 -3.23 -5.39 -6.38
N VAL A 113 -2.25 -6.00 -5.74
CA VAL A 113 -2.07 -7.45 -5.77
C VAL A 113 -3.20 -8.15 -5.01
N ALA A 114 -3.60 -7.64 -3.84
CA ALA A 114 -4.79 -8.09 -3.13
C ALA A 114 -6.06 -7.86 -3.97
N GLY A 115 -6.18 -6.70 -4.62
CA GLY A 115 -7.28 -6.41 -5.53
C GLY A 115 -7.40 -7.40 -6.70
N ALA A 116 -6.27 -7.78 -7.31
CA ALA A 116 -6.23 -8.80 -8.35
C ALA A 116 -6.54 -10.21 -7.80
N ALA A 117 -6.07 -10.53 -6.59
CA ALA A 117 -6.40 -11.80 -5.93
C ALA A 117 -7.90 -11.93 -5.63
N LEU A 118 -8.53 -10.88 -5.10
CA LEU A 118 -9.97 -10.80 -4.89
C LEU A 118 -10.74 -10.95 -6.20
N TRP A 119 -10.28 -10.30 -7.27
CA TRP A 119 -10.89 -10.46 -8.60
C TRP A 119 -10.83 -11.90 -9.10
N ARG A 120 -9.68 -12.58 -9.02
CA ARG A 120 -9.53 -13.98 -9.43
C ARG A 120 -10.43 -14.92 -8.63
N ALA A 121 -10.61 -14.64 -7.34
CA ALA A 121 -11.50 -15.38 -6.44
C ALA A 121 -12.98 -15.00 -6.57
N GLN A 122 -13.34 -14.08 -7.49
CA GLN A 122 -14.71 -13.57 -7.65
C GLN A 122 -15.29 -12.97 -6.35
N LEU A 123 -14.42 -12.36 -5.53
CA LEU A 123 -14.77 -11.73 -4.27
C LEU A 123 -14.87 -10.20 -4.42
N PRO A 124 -15.69 -9.51 -3.59
CA PRO A 124 -15.77 -8.06 -3.62
C PRO A 124 -14.45 -7.43 -3.17
N ASN A 125 -14.15 -6.24 -3.70
CA ASN A 125 -12.98 -5.47 -3.31
C ASN A 125 -13.37 -4.21 -2.53
N PRO A 126 -13.33 -4.23 -1.18
CA PRO A 126 -13.66 -3.08 -0.36
C PRO A 126 -12.51 -2.08 -0.19
N LEU A 127 -11.27 -2.45 -0.56
CA LEU A 127 -10.07 -1.65 -0.30
C LEU A 127 -10.16 -0.20 -0.81
N PRO A 128 -10.71 0.10 -2.00
CA PRO A 128 -10.83 1.48 -2.48
C PRO A 128 -11.72 2.38 -1.62
N ALA A 129 -12.65 1.79 -0.84
CA ALA A 129 -13.58 2.51 0.02
C ALA A 129 -13.03 2.75 1.43
N LEU A 130 -11.96 2.04 1.82
CA LEU A 130 -11.34 2.19 3.13
C LEU A 130 -10.27 3.29 3.11
N PRO A 131 -10.05 3.99 4.24
CA PRO A 131 -8.96 4.93 4.36
C PRO A 131 -7.62 4.18 4.21
N GLN A 132 -6.66 4.81 3.54
CA GLN A 132 -5.38 4.20 3.21
C GLN A 132 -4.23 5.07 3.71
N PHE A 133 -3.08 4.46 4.01
CA PHE A 133 -1.88 5.21 4.33
C PHE A 133 -0.61 4.41 3.99
N CYS A 134 0.29 5.02 3.24
CA CYS A 134 1.57 4.43 2.87
C CYS A 134 2.70 5.08 3.67
N THR A 135 3.36 4.32 4.56
CA THR A 135 4.47 4.83 5.39
C THR A 135 5.67 5.24 4.54
N MET A 136 5.87 4.60 3.38
CA MET A 136 6.93 4.96 2.42
C MET A 136 6.81 6.41 1.90
N GLN A 137 5.60 6.97 1.81
CA GLN A 137 5.43 8.36 1.32
C GLN A 137 5.96 9.40 2.29
N VAL A 138 5.98 9.09 3.59
CA VAL A 138 6.46 10.00 4.66
C VAL A 138 7.89 9.70 5.09
N SER A 139 8.47 8.55 4.69
CA SER A 139 9.79 8.10 5.15
C SER A 139 10.94 9.06 4.79
N ARG A 140 10.74 9.93 3.79
CA ARG A 140 11.71 10.98 3.41
C ARG A 140 11.92 12.02 4.51
N ALA A 141 10.91 12.27 5.34
CA ALA A 141 10.96 13.28 6.39
C ALA A 141 11.89 12.90 7.56
N VAL A 142 12.29 11.63 7.64
CA VAL A 142 13.18 11.11 8.70
C VAL A 142 14.66 11.42 8.40
N ARG A 143 14.97 12.01 7.24
CA ARG A 143 16.35 12.32 6.83
C ARG A 143 16.81 13.69 7.37
N PRO A 144 17.89 13.76 8.17
CA PRO A 144 18.51 15.00 8.64
C PRO A 144 19.23 15.75 7.51
N GLU A 145 19.71 15.06 6.48
CA GLU A 145 20.30 15.66 5.28
C GLU A 145 19.27 16.32 4.33
N GLY A 146 17.98 16.32 4.69
CA GLY A 146 16.88 16.84 3.88
C GLY A 146 16.14 15.76 3.07
N PRO A 147 15.04 16.11 2.39
CA PRO A 147 14.16 15.14 1.74
C PRO A 147 14.82 14.50 0.51
N GLY A 148 15.39 13.32 0.70
CA GLY A 148 15.93 12.44 -0.36
C GLY A 148 14.89 11.49 -0.96
N ARG A 149 15.34 10.38 -1.56
CA ARG A 149 14.43 9.29 -1.98
C ARG A 149 13.71 8.69 -0.79
N ALA A 150 12.53 8.12 -1.04
CA ALA A 150 11.84 7.31 -0.04
C ALA A 150 12.75 6.17 0.44
N LEU A 151 12.75 5.94 1.75
CA LEU A 151 13.42 4.81 2.37
C LEU A 151 12.62 3.54 2.09
N ARG A 152 13.33 2.45 1.83
CA ARG A 152 12.79 1.08 1.91
C ARG A 152 12.50 0.76 3.37
N LEU A 153 11.69 -0.29 3.61
CA LEU A 153 11.25 -0.62 4.96
C LEU A 153 12.42 -0.87 5.91
N HIS A 154 13.41 -1.67 5.51
CA HIS A 154 14.60 -1.93 6.33
C HIS A 154 15.42 -0.67 6.63
N GLU A 155 15.54 0.24 5.67
CA GLU A 155 16.27 1.50 5.86
C GLU A 155 15.52 2.44 6.82
N LEU A 156 14.18 2.45 6.74
CA LEU A 156 13.35 3.19 7.67
C LEU A 156 13.45 2.59 9.08
N HIS A 157 13.34 1.26 9.20
CA HIS A 157 13.43 0.56 10.48
C HIS A 157 14.78 0.82 11.15
N GLU A 158 15.89 0.58 10.44
CA GLU A 158 17.24 0.81 10.95
C GLU A 158 17.44 2.27 11.37
N ARG A 159 16.87 3.22 10.60
CA ARG A 159 16.95 4.64 10.94
C ARG A 159 16.18 4.99 12.22
N LEU A 160 15.02 4.40 12.43
CA LEU A 160 14.17 4.71 13.58
C LEU A 160 14.65 4.04 14.87
N PHE A 161 15.24 2.85 14.77
CA PHE A 161 15.55 2.02 15.94
C PHE A 161 17.04 1.75 16.15
N GLY A 162 17.90 2.11 15.19
CA GLY A 162 19.35 1.84 15.27
C GLY A 162 19.71 0.37 15.15
N GLU A 163 18.78 -0.47 14.67
CA GLU A 163 18.96 -1.91 14.54
C GLU A 163 18.35 -2.43 13.22
N PRO A 164 19.01 -3.41 12.57
CA PRO A 164 18.49 -4.00 11.35
C PRO A 164 17.21 -4.79 11.62
N MET A 165 16.39 -4.99 10.59
CA MET A 165 15.28 -5.93 10.66
C MET A 165 15.77 -7.37 10.81
N PRO A 166 15.05 -8.22 11.56
CA PRO A 166 15.49 -9.60 11.81
C PRO A 166 15.48 -10.46 10.55
N ARG A 167 14.53 -10.19 9.64
CA ARG A 167 14.40 -10.83 8.33
C ARG A 167 13.84 -9.80 7.35
N LEU A 168 14.26 -9.89 6.10
CA LEU A 168 13.69 -9.12 4.99
C LEU A 168 12.90 -10.06 4.10
N HIS A 169 11.89 -9.51 3.43
CA HIS A 169 11.12 -10.24 2.41
C HIS A 169 10.39 -11.46 3.00
N ASP A 170 9.73 -11.20 4.12
CA ASP A 170 8.88 -12.12 4.85
C ASP A 170 7.68 -11.30 5.32
N ALA A 171 6.50 -11.57 4.78
CA ALA A 171 5.35 -10.68 4.95
C ALA A 171 4.98 -10.47 6.44
N VAL A 172 5.21 -11.47 7.30
CA VAL A 172 4.96 -11.36 8.75
C VAL A 172 5.94 -10.41 9.40
N THR A 173 7.22 -10.50 9.04
CA THR A 173 8.25 -9.61 9.56
C THR A 173 8.07 -8.18 9.03
N ASP A 174 7.72 -8.05 7.76
CA ASP A 174 7.57 -6.77 7.08
C ASP A 174 6.29 -6.03 7.54
N VAL A 175 5.18 -6.74 7.79
CA VAL A 175 3.97 -6.12 8.35
C VAL A 175 4.20 -5.61 9.78
N ALA A 176 4.86 -6.40 10.63
CA ALA A 176 5.18 -6.01 12.01
C ALA A 176 6.16 -4.84 12.05
N ALA A 177 7.19 -4.85 11.19
CA ALA A 177 8.12 -3.73 11.06
C ALA A 177 7.42 -2.47 10.53
N THR A 178 6.47 -2.62 9.61
CA THR A 178 5.66 -1.50 9.11
C THR A 178 4.81 -0.89 10.24
N ALA A 179 4.16 -1.72 11.06
CA ALA A 179 3.40 -1.26 12.22
C ALA A 179 4.30 -0.52 13.22
N ARG A 180 5.43 -1.12 13.58
CA ARG A 180 6.43 -0.53 14.47
C ARG A 180 6.91 0.84 13.96
N CYS A 181 7.27 0.92 12.67
CA CYS A 181 7.68 2.18 12.05
C CYS A 181 6.56 3.22 12.04
N PHE A 182 5.31 2.83 11.75
CA PHE A 182 4.17 3.74 11.77
C PHE A 182 3.97 4.38 13.13
N PHE A 183 3.94 3.58 14.21
CA PHE A 183 3.73 4.09 15.56
C PHE A 183 4.90 4.97 16.03
N GLU A 184 6.13 4.62 15.66
CA GLU A 184 7.29 5.47 15.97
C GLU A 184 7.24 6.82 15.22
N LEU A 185 6.85 6.82 13.94
CA LEU A 185 6.65 8.04 13.17
C LEU A 185 5.49 8.90 13.71
N ARG A 186 4.44 8.28 14.27
CA ARG A 186 3.38 8.98 15.02
C ARG A 186 3.95 9.61 16.29
N ARG A 187 4.72 8.85 17.08
CA ARG A 187 5.34 9.30 18.33
C ARG A 187 6.28 10.48 18.13
N GLN A 188 7.03 10.49 17.02
CA GLN A 188 7.91 11.60 16.63
C GLN A 188 7.16 12.81 16.02
N GLY A 189 5.84 12.74 15.85
CA GLY A 189 5.03 13.82 15.27
C GLY A 189 5.14 13.96 13.75
N ILE A 190 5.88 13.07 13.08
CA ILE A 190 6.03 13.06 11.61
C ILE A 190 4.70 12.69 10.94
N ILE A 191 3.98 11.73 11.51
CA ILE A 191 2.60 11.41 11.11
C ILE A 191 1.65 12.18 12.01
N SER A 192 1.43 13.46 11.73
CA SER A 192 0.31 14.21 12.32
C SER A 192 -1.02 13.72 11.78
N ASP A 193 -2.15 14.10 12.40
CA ASP A 193 -3.48 13.75 11.88
C ASP A 193 -3.73 14.35 10.48
N ALA A 194 -3.14 15.51 10.19
CA ALA A 194 -3.19 16.11 8.85
C ALA A 194 -2.44 15.27 7.82
N VAL A 195 -1.25 14.76 8.17
CA VAL A 195 -0.46 13.86 7.31
C VAL A 195 -1.19 12.53 7.12
N LEU A 196 -1.72 11.96 8.20
CA LEU A 196 -2.46 10.70 8.19
C LEU A 196 -3.68 10.77 7.25
N ASN A 197 -4.40 11.89 7.24
CA ASN A 197 -5.59 12.08 6.40
C ASN A 197 -5.31 12.74 5.04
N GLY A 198 -4.05 13.10 4.76
CA GLY A 198 -3.68 13.91 3.60
C GLY A 198 -3.20 13.12 2.37
N GLN A 199 -2.98 11.80 2.49
CA GLN A 199 -2.56 11.00 1.35
C GLN A 199 -3.72 10.79 0.36
N ALA A 200 -3.43 10.95 -0.94
CA ALA A 200 -4.40 10.66 -1.98
C ALA A 200 -4.76 9.16 -1.96
N PRO A 201 -6.06 8.80 -2.08
CA PRO A 201 -6.46 7.41 -2.09
C PRO A 201 -5.94 6.71 -3.35
N LEU A 202 -5.55 5.45 -3.20
CA LEU A 202 -5.31 4.54 -4.32
C LEU A 202 -6.65 4.23 -4.99
N LEU A 203 -6.64 4.19 -6.32
CA LEU A 203 -7.80 3.90 -7.15
C LEU A 203 -7.62 2.54 -7.82
N LEU A 204 -8.73 1.95 -8.25
CA LEU A 204 -8.69 0.78 -9.12
C LEU A 204 -7.93 1.08 -10.42
N PRO A 205 -7.27 0.08 -11.05
CA PRO A 205 -6.61 0.26 -12.34
C PRO A 205 -7.56 0.81 -13.39
N GLY A 206 -7.09 1.74 -14.21
CA GLY A 206 -7.91 2.44 -15.19
C GLY A 206 -8.82 3.54 -14.61
N GLY A 207 -8.90 3.68 -13.28
CA GLY A 207 -9.53 4.82 -12.62
C GLY A 207 -8.75 6.09 -12.92
N ARG A 208 -9.29 6.97 -13.78
CA ARG A 208 -8.72 8.30 -13.98
C ARG A 208 -8.75 9.04 -12.65
N THR A 209 -7.58 9.49 -12.17
CA THR A 209 -7.56 10.59 -11.21
C THR A 209 -8.10 11.80 -11.97
N THR A 210 -9.30 12.29 -11.60
CA THR A 210 -9.65 13.65 -12.00
C THR A 210 -8.74 14.55 -11.17
N ARG A 211 -7.53 14.85 -11.66
CA ARG A 211 -6.82 16.03 -11.21
C ARG A 211 -7.77 17.19 -11.51
N ARG A 212 -8.50 17.66 -10.49
CA ARG A 212 -9.09 19.00 -10.53
C ARG A 212 -7.90 19.94 -10.56
N PHE A 213 -7.45 20.28 -11.77
CA PHE A 213 -6.57 21.40 -11.97
C PHE A 213 -7.30 22.62 -11.40
N PRO A 214 -6.76 23.33 -10.39
CA PRO A 214 -7.36 24.58 -9.98
C PRO A 214 -7.28 25.50 -11.20
N TRP A 215 -8.42 25.92 -11.71
CA TRP A 215 -8.53 26.70 -12.94
C TRP A 215 -8.50 28.23 -12.75
N PRO A 216 -8.00 28.89 -11.67
CA PRO A 216 -8.18 30.33 -11.57
C PRO A 216 -7.20 31.15 -12.43
N TRP A 217 -6.18 30.54 -13.05
CA TRP A 217 -5.14 31.29 -13.77
C TRP A 217 -5.41 31.53 -15.27
N LEU A 218 -6.36 30.83 -15.89
CA LEU A 218 -6.71 31.06 -17.30
C LEU A 218 -7.71 32.21 -17.49
N LEU A 219 -8.45 32.59 -16.45
CA LEU A 219 -9.33 33.76 -16.49
C LEU A 219 -8.59 35.08 -16.26
N THR A 220 -7.40 35.06 -15.61
CA THR A 220 -6.60 36.27 -15.40
C THR A 220 -5.82 36.68 -16.65
N LEU A 221 -5.40 35.74 -17.50
CA LEU A 221 -4.67 36.05 -18.74
C LEU A 221 -5.58 36.68 -19.81
N ALA A 222 -6.83 36.18 -19.94
CA ALA A 222 -7.81 36.74 -20.86
C ALA A 222 -8.26 38.16 -20.43
N GLY A 223 -8.44 38.38 -19.12
CA GLY A 223 -8.76 39.71 -18.58
C GLY A 223 -7.63 40.72 -18.77
N PHE A 224 -6.37 40.31 -18.62
CA PHE A 224 -5.21 41.19 -18.79
C PHE A 224 -4.99 41.60 -20.26
N LEU A 225 -5.19 40.69 -21.21
CA LEU A 225 -5.06 40.99 -22.64
C LEU A 225 -6.16 41.94 -23.16
N VAL A 226 -7.39 41.83 -22.64
CA VAL A 226 -8.48 42.77 -22.97
C VAL A 226 -8.19 44.17 -22.38
N LEU A 227 -7.64 44.24 -21.17
CA LEU A 227 -7.31 45.53 -20.54
C LEU A 227 -6.18 46.27 -21.29
N VAL A 228 -5.15 45.54 -21.75
CA VAL A 228 -4.05 46.10 -22.54
C VAL A 228 -4.53 46.56 -23.92
N TYR A 229 -5.44 45.81 -24.56
CA TYR A 229 -6.02 46.21 -25.85
C TYR A 229 -6.84 47.50 -25.74
N CYS A 230 -7.68 47.63 -24.70
CA CYS A 230 -8.47 48.84 -24.49
C CYS A 230 -7.61 50.08 -24.17
N LEU A 231 -6.47 49.92 -23.49
CA LEU A 231 -5.56 51.03 -23.19
C LEU A 231 -4.68 51.44 -24.38
N ALA A 232 -4.46 50.55 -25.35
CA ALA A 232 -3.66 50.84 -26.54
C ALA A 232 -4.47 51.44 -27.71
N HIS A 233 -5.80 51.32 -27.67
CA HIS A 233 -6.69 51.69 -28.78
C HIS A 233 -7.91 52.53 -28.36
N GLY A 234 -7.89 53.11 -27.16
CA GLY A 234 -8.88 54.07 -26.65
C GLY A 234 -8.31 55.48 -26.49
#